data_AF-A0A9P9D563-F1
#
_entry.id   AF-A0A9P9D563-F1
#
_cell.length_a   1.000
_cell.length_b   1.000
_cell.length_c   1.000
_cell.angle_alpha   90.00
_cell.angle_beta   90.00
_cell.angle_gamma   90.00
#
_symmetry.space_group_name_H-M   'P 1'
#
loop_
_entity.id
_entity.type
_entity.pdbx_description
1 polymer ?
#
loop_
_entity_poly.entity_id
_entity_poly.type
_entity_poly.pdbx_seq_one_letter_code
_entity_poly.pdbx_strand_id
1 'polypeptide(L)'
;MDEVCNTYREQLSKLHATGIQQFELLKGAIDELERAKASTRKLELDLHNEQDARRRLQEEVRDLKQEAEKQGKRPFIAVLLDADADNYIFRDDYLSKGEKGGEDAADELVRKVREFMNGLPDKGQEADVVVNAFANVNGLGSALVRQGRLRDINQLREFISGFNGRQGLFSFIDVGQGKERADHKIRESVRFFINSGLCFHLILGCCHDGQNRRNGCSGQGGEFVKFIGASEAGGK
;
A
#
# COMPACT_ATOMS: atom_id res chain seq x y z
N MET A 1 64.40 -41.51 69.09
CA MET A 1 64.60 -41.59 67.63
C MET A 1 63.29 -41.79 66.88
N ASP A 2 62.31 -42.51 67.44
CA ASP A 2 61.03 -42.79 66.77
C ASP A 2 60.12 -41.57 66.54
N GLU A 3 60.09 -40.59 67.46
CA GLU A 3 59.28 -39.37 67.27
C GLU A 3 59.74 -38.53 66.07
N VAL A 4 61.05 -38.31 65.95
CA VAL A 4 61.66 -37.55 64.84
C VAL A 4 61.43 -38.27 63.50
N CYS A 5 61.46 -39.60 63.50
CA CYS A 5 61.19 -40.42 62.32
C CYS A 5 59.71 -40.37 61.89
N ASN A 6 58.78 -40.24 62.84
CA ASN A 6 57.36 -40.01 62.55
C ASN A 6 57.08 -38.62 61.99
N THR A 7 57.78 -37.57 62.46
CA THR A 7 57.57 -36.19 61.99
C THR A 7 57.94 -36.03 60.51
N TYR A 8 59.07 -36.61 60.07
CA TYR A 8 59.49 -36.56 58.68
C TYR A 8 58.55 -37.36 57.75
N ARG A 9 58.00 -38.49 58.21
CA ARG A 9 56.99 -39.25 57.46
C ARG A 9 55.69 -38.47 57.26
N GLU A 10 55.23 -37.75 58.27
CA GLU A 10 54.06 -36.87 58.15
C GLU A 10 54.30 -35.70 57.19
N GLN A 11 55.48 -35.06 57.24
CA GLN A 11 55.84 -33.98 56.31
C GLN A 11 55.92 -34.48 54.86
N LEU A 12 56.50 -35.66 54.64
CA LEU A 12 56.56 -36.30 53.32
C LEU A 12 55.17 -36.64 52.79
N SER A 13 54.28 -37.15 53.65
CA SER A 13 52.87 -37.43 53.34
C SER A 13 52.11 -36.16 52.93
N LYS A 14 52.26 -35.06 53.69
CA LYS A 14 51.65 -33.77 53.38
C LYS A 14 52.16 -33.20 52.05
N LEU A 15 53.47 -33.26 51.79
CA LEU A 15 54.05 -32.85 50.51
C LEU A 15 53.50 -33.66 49.34
N HIS A 16 53.41 -34.99 49.50
CA HIS A 16 52.86 -35.88 48.48
C HIS A 16 51.38 -35.59 48.20
N ALA A 17 50.57 -35.41 49.25
CA ALA A 17 49.15 -35.04 49.11
C ALA A 17 48.98 -33.68 48.41
N THR A 18 49.82 -32.70 48.75
CA THR A 18 49.79 -31.37 48.11
C THR A 18 50.20 -31.46 46.64
N GLY A 19 51.19 -32.28 46.30
CA GLY A 19 51.60 -32.53 44.92
C GLY A 19 50.50 -33.16 44.07
N ILE A 20 49.75 -34.12 44.64
CA ILE A 20 48.57 -34.71 43.99
C ILE A 20 47.51 -33.64 43.74
N GLN A 21 47.19 -32.83 44.76
CA GLN A 21 46.17 -31.79 44.65
C GLN A 21 46.56 -30.71 43.61
N GLN A 22 47.84 -30.32 43.57
CA GLN A 22 48.37 -29.42 42.54
C GLN A 22 48.26 -30.02 41.14
N PHE A 23 48.54 -31.31 40.99
CA PHE A 23 48.42 -32.01 39.70
C PHE A 23 46.97 -32.08 39.23
N GLU A 24 46.02 -32.35 40.13
CA GLU A 24 44.58 -32.35 39.80
C GLU A 24 44.09 -30.97 39.37
N LEU A 25 44.49 -29.90 40.08
CA LEU A 25 44.16 -28.53 39.71
C LEU A 25 44.76 -28.14 38.35
N LEU A 26 46.02 -28.50 38.11
CA LEU A 26 46.70 -28.23 36.85
C LEU A 26 45.99 -28.93 35.68
N LYS A 27 45.60 -30.20 35.88
CA LYS A 27 44.85 -30.96 34.89
C LYS A 27 43.50 -30.33 34.60
N GLY A 28 42.75 -29.93 35.63
CA GLY A 28 41.47 -29.23 35.46
C GLY A 28 41.60 -27.91 34.69
N ALA A 29 42.63 -27.12 34.99
CA ALA A 29 42.90 -25.87 34.28
C ALA A 29 43.24 -26.09 32.80
N ILE A 30 44.01 -27.15 32.47
CA ILE A 30 44.31 -27.52 31.08
C ILE A 30 43.04 -27.91 30.34
N ASP A 31 42.21 -28.77 30.94
CA ASP A 31 40.95 -29.23 30.32
C ASP A 31 39.96 -28.07 30.09
N GLU A 32 39.92 -27.09 31.00
CA GLU A 32 39.14 -25.85 30.80
C GLU A 32 39.70 -24.98 29.68
N LEU A 33 41.02 -24.83 29.60
CA LEU A 33 41.67 -24.03 28.57
C LEU A 33 41.49 -24.63 27.18
N GLU A 34 41.54 -25.95 27.06
CA GLU A 34 41.25 -26.67 25.82
C GLU A 34 39.78 -26.51 25.40
N ARG A 35 38.84 -26.64 26.35
CA ARG A 35 37.41 -26.42 26.09
C ARG A 35 37.11 -24.98 25.67
N ALA A 36 37.70 -24.00 26.36
CA ALA A 36 37.57 -22.59 26.02
C ALA A 36 38.12 -22.32 24.61
N LYS A 37 39.30 -22.84 24.28
CA LYS A 37 39.92 -22.68 22.96
C LYS A 37 39.09 -23.31 21.84
N ALA A 38 38.53 -24.50 22.07
CA ALA A 38 37.63 -25.15 21.12
C ALA A 38 36.34 -24.33 20.92
N SER A 39 35.79 -23.77 22.00
CA SER A 39 34.61 -22.90 21.94
C SER A 39 34.90 -21.61 21.17
N THR A 40 36.02 -20.94 21.43
CA THR A 40 36.44 -19.74 20.68
C THR A 40 36.57 -20.02 19.20
N ARG A 41 37.25 -21.11 18.81
CA ARG A 41 37.41 -21.49 17.41
C ARG A 41 36.08 -21.74 16.71
N LYS A 42 35.12 -22.36 17.41
CA LYS A 42 33.77 -22.57 16.88
C LYS A 42 33.05 -21.24 16.67
N LEU A 43 33.07 -20.35 17.66
CA LEU A 43 32.47 -19.02 17.59
C LEU A 43 33.06 -18.16 16.47
N GLU A 44 34.37 -18.25 16.22
CA GLU A 44 35.03 -17.56 15.11
C GLU A 44 34.52 -18.03 13.75
N LEU A 45 34.37 -19.34 13.56
CA LEU A 45 33.79 -19.92 12.34
C LEU A 45 32.33 -19.50 12.14
N ASP A 46 31.53 -19.57 13.21
CA ASP A 46 30.12 -19.16 13.17
C ASP A 46 30.01 -17.66 12.84
N LEU A 47 30.82 -16.81 13.46
CA LEU A 47 30.86 -15.37 13.18
C LEU A 47 31.26 -15.09 11.72
N HIS A 48 32.24 -15.80 11.19
CA HIS A 48 32.66 -15.64 9.80
C HIS A 48 31.54 -16.02 8.82
N ASN A 49 30.86 -17.14 9.06
CA ASN A 49 29.71 -17.55 8.26
C ASN A 49 28.58 -16.52 8.28
N GLU A 50 28.26 -15.97 9.46
CA GLU A 50 27.23 -14.92 9.60
C GLU A 50 27.63 -13.62 8.91
N GLN A 51 28.91 -13.24 8.97
CA GLN A 51 29.41 -12.05 8.26
C GLN A 51 29.30 -12.21 6.74
N ASP A 52 29.65 -13.39 6.21
CA ASP A 52 29.54 -13.70 4.80
C ASP A 52 28.08 -13.75 4.35
N ALA A 53 27.20 -14.38 5.13
CA ALA A 53 25.76 -14.41 4.86
C ALA A 53 25.16 -13.01 4.84
N ARG A 54 25.53 -12.17 5.83
CA ARG A 54 25.09 -10.77 5.90
C ARG A 54 25.56 -9.97 4.69
N ARG A 55 26.81 -10.14 4.25
CA ARG A 55 27.34 -9.43 3.07
C ARG A 55 26.57 -9.81 1.81
N ARG A 56 26.33 -11.10 1.59
CA ARG A 56 25.54 -11.59 0.45
C ARG A 56 24.12 -11.04 0.45
N LEU A 57 23.44 -11.08 1.59
CA LEU A 57 22.09 -10.50 1.73
C LEU A 57 22.07 -9.00 1.48
N GLN A 58 23.10 -8.27 1.93
CA GLN A 58 23.20 -6.82 1.68
C GLN A 58 23.42 -6.51 0.19
N GLU A 59 24.23 -7.32 -0.50
CA GLU A 59 24.43 -7.21 -1.95
C GLU A 59 23.12 -7.50 -2.70
N GLU A 60 22.43 -8.60 -2.36
CA GLU A 60 21.14 -8.96 -2.98
C GLU A 60 20.07 -7.89 -2.76
N VAL A 61 19.94 -7.36 -1.54
CA VAL A 61 19.00 -6.27 -1.24
C VAL A 61 19.35 -5.02 -2.03
N ARG A 62 20.65 -4.71 -2.20
CA ARG A 62 21.09 -3.56 -2.99
C ARG A 62 20.73 -3.75 -4.46
N ASP A 63 20.99 -4.92 -5.02
CA ASP A 63 20.71 -5.23 -6.42
C ASP A 63 19.21 -5.18 -6.69
N LEU A 64 18.39 -5.80 -5.84
CA LEU A 64 16.93 -5.75 -5.92
C LEU A 64 16.38 -4.32 -5.80
N LYS A 65 16.96 -3.48 -4.93
CA LYS A 65 16.59 -2.06 -4.84
C LYS A 65 16.96 -1.30 -6.10
N GLN A 66 18.16 -1.50 -6.63
CA GLN A 66 18.59 -0.87 -7.87
C GLN A 66 17.73 -1.33 -9.06
N GLU A 67 17.35 -2.60 -9.12
CA GLU A 67 16.42 -3.11 -10.12
C GLU A 67 15.03 -2.49 -9.97
N ALA A 68 14.51 -2.38 -8.75
CA ALA A 68 13.22 -1.74 -8.48
C ALA A 68 13.22 -0.24 -8.83
N GLU A 69 14.33 0.46 -8.58
CA GLU A 69 14.53 1.86 -8.96
C GLU A 69 14.67 2.01 -10.48
N LYS A 70 15.44 1.12 -11.15
CA LYS A 70 15.58 1.09 -12.61
C LYS A 70 14.27 0.78 -13.32
N GLN A 71 13.39 -0.01 -12.70
CA GLN A 71 12.06 -0.32 -13.22
C GLN A 71 11.12 0.90 -13.23
N GLY A 72 11.53 2.06 -12.68
CA GLY A 72 10.80 3.32 -12.87
C GLY A 72 9.34 3.22 -12.42
N LYS A 73 9.12 2.68 -11.23
CA LYS A 73 7.79 2.49 -10.65
C LYS A 73 7.15 3.85 -10.37
N ARG A 74 6.28 4.30 -11.29
CA ARG A 74 5.43 5.48 -11.07
C ARG A 74 4.22 5.07 -10.24
N PRO A 75 4.11 5.57 -9.00
CA PRO A 75 2.91 5.35 -8.20
C PRO A 75 1.73 6.03 -8.88
N PHE A 76 0.53 5.52 -8.66
CA PHE A 76 -0.68 6.11 -9.20
C PHE A 76 -1.81 6.14 -8.18
N ILE A 77 -2.76 7.02 -8.43
CA ILE A 77 -4.01 7.16 -7.70
C ILE A 77 -5.12 6.68 -8.63
N ALA A 78 -5.91 5.71 -8.17
CA ALA A 78 -7.07 5.24 -8.90
C ALA A 78 -8.33 5.97 -8.41
N VAL A 79 -9.12 6.50 -9.32
CA VAL A 79 -10.44 7.08 -9.05
C VAL A 79 -11.47 6.26 -9.82
N LEU A 80 -12.40 5.66 -9.09
CA LEU A 80 -13.48 4.86 -9.66
C LEU A 80 -14.80 5.58 -9.41
N LEU A 81 -15.50 5.94 -10.47
CA LEU A 81 -16.75 6.67 -10.41
C LEU A 81 -17.89 5.80 -10.94
N ASP A 82 -18.98 5.78 -10.21
CA ASP A 82 -20.26 5.23 -10.63
C ASP A 82 -21.09 6.34 -11.27
N ALA A 83 -20.86 6.58 -12.55
CA ALA A 83 -21.37 7.75 -13.25
C ALA A 83 -22.86 7.63 -13.66
N ASP A 84 -23.52 6.50 -13.36
CA ASP A 84 -24.96 6.33 -13.50
C ASP A 84 -25.74 6.42 -12.17
N ALA A 85 -25.05 6.50 -11.02
CA ALA A 85 -25.67 6.70 -9.72
C ALA A 85 -26.08 8.16 -9.49
N ASP A 86 -27.31 8.39 -8.99
CA ASP A 86 -27.95 9.72 -8.92
C ASP A 86 -27.07 10.85 -8.32
N ASN A 87 -26.27 10.54 -7.29
CA ASN A 87 -25.41 11.52 -6.61
C ASN A 87 -24.04 11.74 -7.26
N TYR A 88 -23.71 10.96 -8.30
CA TYR A 88 -22.39 10.93 -8.93
C TYR A 88 -22.46 11.18 -10.45
N ILE A 89 -23.65 11.46 -10.98
CA ILE A 89 -23.82 11.96 -12.34
C ILE A 89 -23.11 13.32 -12.45
N PHE A 90 -22.38 13.52 -13.54
CA PHE A 90 -21.71 14.79 -13.84
C PHE A 90 -22.69 15.97 -13.91
N ARG A 91 -22.22 17.16 -13.54
CA ARG A 91 -23.02 18.39 -13.53
C ARG A 91 -23.55 18.74 -14.92
N ASP A 92 -24.76 19.31 -14.96
CA ASP A 92 -25.43 19.70 -16.20
C ASP A 92 -24.66 20.76 -16.99
N ASP A 93 -23.93 21.62 -16.30
CA ASP A 93 -23.06 22.63 -16.92
C ASP A 93 -21.93 22.02 -17.75
N TYR A 94 -21.50 20.81 -17.42
CA TYR A 94 -20.53 20.06 -18.20
C TYR A 94 -21.21 19.24 -19.29
N LEU A 95 -22.25 18.50 -18.94
CA LEU A 95 -22.98 17.64 -19.88
C LEU A 95 -23.56 18.43 -21.08
N SER A 96 -24.09 19.63 -20.82
CA SER A 96 -24.70 20.49 -21.85
C SER A 96 -23.72 21.04 -22.87
N LYS A 97 -22.43 21.14 -22.53
CA LYS A 97 -21.35 21.66 -23.39
C LYS A 97 -20.73 20.60 -24.32
N GLY A 98 -21.19 19.35 -24.27
CA GLY A 98 -20.65 18.27 -25.09
C GLY A 98 -19.15 18.08 -24.85
N GLU A 99 -18.37 17.98 -25.92
CA GLU A 99 -16.93 17.67 -25.88
C GLU A 99 -16.13 18.60 -24.96
N LYS A 100 -16.30 19.91 -25.11
CA LYS A 100 -15.62 20.89 -24.24
C LYS A 100 -16.00 20.75 -22.77
N GLY A 101 -17.24 20.34 -22.50
CA GLY A 101 -17.67 20.05 -21.13
C GLY A 101 -17.00 18.82 -20.54
N GLY A 102 -16.73 17.81 -21.36
CA GLY A 102 -15.93 16.64 -21.00
C GLY A 102 -14.50 17.00 -20.64
N GLU A 103 -13.87 17.85 -21.45
CA GLU A 103 -12.53 18.38 -21.19
C GLU A 103 -12.49 19.18 -19.87
N ASP A 104 -13.42 20.13 -19.70
CA ASP A 104 -13.51 20.96 -18.50
C ASP A 104 -13.74 20.09 -17.24
N ALA A 105 -14.54 19.03 -17.34
CA ALA A 105 -14.81 18.10 -16.24
C ALA A 105 -13.58 17.26 -15.86
N ALA A 106 -12.82 16.80 -16.87
CA ALA A 106 -11.59 16.05 -16.63
C ALA A 106 -10.52 16.91 -15.95
N ASP A 107 -10.34 18.16 -16.40
CA ASP A 107 -9.38 19.11 -15.80
C ASP A 107 -9.74 19.44 -14.35
N GLU A 108 -11.03 19.69 -14.10
CA GLU A 108 -11.52 19.95 -12.74
C GLU A 108 -11.31 18.73 -11.82
N LEU A 109 -11.56 17.52 -12.33
CA LEU A 109 -11.38 16.29 -11.57
C LEU A 109 -9.91 16.08 -11.18
N VAL A 110 -8.96 16.20 -12.12
CA VAL A 110 -7.53 16.10 -11.82
C VAL A 110 -7.13 17.14 -10.77
N ARG A 111 -7.55 18.39 -10.96
CA ARG A 111 -7.23 19.48 -10.04
C ARG A 111 -7.70 19.15 -8.62
N LYS A 112 -8.94 18.69 -8.47
CA LYS A 112 -9.53 18.30 -7.19
C LYS A 112 -8.82 17.12 -6.53
N VAL A 113 -8.49 16.10 -7.30
CA VAL A 113 -7.71 14.95 -6.81
C VAL A 113 -6.34 15.40 -6.31
N ARG A 114 -5.64 16.27 -7.06
CA ARG A 114 -4.33 16.80 -6.65
C ARG A 114 -4.42 17.70 -5.40
N GLU A 115 -5.46 18.53 -5.31
CA GLU A 115 -5.73 19.33 -4.11
C GLU A 115 -5.92 18.45 -2.86
N PHE A 116 -6.70 17.38 -3.00
CA PHE A 116 -6.89 16.41 -1.93
C PHE A 116 -5.57 15.77 -1.49
N MET A 117 -4.76 15.34 -2.45
CA MET A 117 -3.45 14.74 -2.20
C MET A 117 -2.49 15.69 -1.46
N ASN A 118 -2.49 16.97 -1.79
CA ASN A 118 -1.65 17.97 -1.13
C ASN A 118 -2.02 18.18 0.36
N GLY A 119 -3.26 17.84 0.73
CA GLY A 119 -3.77 17.89 2.11
C GLY A 119 -3.36 16.69 2.97
N LEU A 120 -2.87 15.60 2.36
CA LEU A 120 -2.46 14.40 3.09
C LEU A 120 -1.05 14.57 3.69
N PRO A 121 -0.75 13.91 4.82
CA PRO A 121 0.57 14.00 5.47
C PRO A 121 1.68 13.33 4.64
N ASP A 122 1.34 12.37 3.80
CA ASP A 122 2.28 11.64 2.94
C ASP A 122 2.37 12.30 1.55
N LYS A 123 2.98 13.48 1.51
CA LYS A 123 3.09 14.36 0.32
C LYS A 123 4.10 13.86 -0.73
N GLY A 124 4.55 12.61 -0.62
CA GLY A 124 5.89 12.21 -1.03
C GLY A 124 6.06 11.79 -2.48
N GLN A 125 4.99 11.57 -3.25
CA GLN A 125 5.13 11.01 -4.59
C GLN A 125 4.29 11.75 -5.63
N GLU A 126 4.98 12.23 -6.67
CA GLU A 126 4.36 12.62 -7.93
C GLU A 126 3.71 11.35 -8.52
N ALA A 127 2.40 11.25 -8.33
CA ALA A 127 1.61 10.11 -8.76
C ALA A 127 0.77 10.44 -9.99
N ASP A 128 0.68 9.47 -10.88
CA ASP A 128 -0.24 9.53 -12.01
C ASP A 128 -1.68 9.37 -11.53
N VAL A 129 -2.64 10.07 -12.13
CA VAL A 129 -4.06 9.97 -11.77
C VAL A 129 -4.78 9.16 -12.84
N VAL A 130 -5.26 7.99 -12.45
CA VAL A 130 -6.06 7.08 -13.28
C VAL A 130 -7.52 7.26 -12.90
N VAL A 131 -8.39 7.53 -13.87
CA VAL A 131 -9.82 7.71 -13.63
C VAL A 131 -10.63 6.78 -14.51
N ASN A 132 -11.48 5.97 -13.88
CA ASN A 132 -12.45 5.15 -14.56
C ASN A 132 -13.87 5.52 -14.11
N ALA A 133 -14.63 6.12 -15.01
CA ALA A 133 -16.05 6.41 -14.83
C ALA A 133 -16.88 5.31 -15.50
N PHE A 134 -17.67 4.57 -14.73
CA PHE A 134 -18.49 3.48 -15.22
C PHE A 134 -19.95 3.93 -15.32
N ALA A 135 -20.58 3.70 -16.46
CA ALA A 135 -22.02 3.92 -16.59
C ALA A 135 -22.59 3.07 -17.72
N ASN A 136 -23.88 2.76 -17.64
CA ASN A 136 -24.63 2.33 -18.83
C ASN A 136 -24.93 3.57 -19.68
N VAL A 137 -24.11 3.85 -20.70
CA VAL A 137 -24.18 5.10 -21.48
C VAL A 137 -25.55 5.28 -22.14
N ASN A 138 -26.12 4.21 -22.68
CA ASN A 138 -27.43 4.26 -23.33
C ASN A 138 -28.55 4.52 -22.32
N GLY A 139 -28.49 3.87 -21.14
CA GLY A 139 -29.45 4.06 -20.06
C GLY A 139 -29.38 5.46 -19.47
N LEU A 140 -28.17 5.91 -19.12
CA LEU A 140 -27.89 7.24 -18.61
C LEU A 140 -28.34 8.33 -19.60
N GLY A 141 -27.93 8.23 -20.87
CA GLY A 141 -28.31 9.18 -21.90
C GLY A 141 -29.83 9.29 -22.08
N SER A 142 -30.54 8.15 -22.12
CA SER A 142 -32.00 8.13 -22.22
C SER A 142 -32.68 8.77 -21.00
N ALA A 143 -32.14 8.53 -19.79
CA ALA A 143 -32.65 9.12 -18.56
C ALA A 143 -32.43 10.64 -18.53
N LEU A 144 -31.25 11.12 -18.91
CA LEU A 144 -30.91 12.54 -18.94
C LEU A 144 -31.73 13.32 -19.98
N VAL A 145 -31.98 12.74 -21.16
CA VAL A 145 -32.86 13.35 -22.17
C VAL A 145 -34.30 13.42 -21.66
N ARG A 146 -34.81 12.35 -21.03
CA ARG A 146 -36.15 12.35 -20.44
C ARG A 146 -36.32 13.38 -19.33
N GLN A 147 -35.26 13.65 -18.57
CA GLN A 147 -35.22 14.67 -17.52
C GLN A 147 -35.00 16.10 -18.06
N GLY A 148 -34.80 16.27 -19.38
CA GLY A 148 -34.51 17.57 -19.99
C GLY A 148 -33.12 18.12 -19.69
N ARG A 149 -32.21 17.31 -19.12
CA ARG A 149 -30.82 17.67 -18.81
C ARG A 149 -29.93 17.64 -20.04
N LEU A 150 -30.31 16.84 -21.04
CA LEU A 150 -29.67 16.76 -22.35
C LEU A 150 -30.71 16.95 -23.46
N ARG A 151 -30.30 17.56 -24.58
CA ARG A 151 -31.13 17.70 -25.80
C ARG A 151 -31.24 16.38 -26.54
N ASP A 152 -30.11 15.68 -26.69
CA ASP A 152 -30.03 14.38 -27.31
C ASP A 152 -28.92 13.53 -26.66
N ILE A 153 -28.86 12.26 -27.04
CA ILE A 153 -27.82 11.35 -26.54
C ILE A 153 -26.43 11.65 -27.14
N ASN A 154 -26.36 12.40 -28.23
CA ASN A 154 -25.09 12.74 -28.86
C ASN A 154 -24.31 13.74 -28.01
N GLN A 155 -24.97 14.65 -27.30
CA GLN A 155 -24.30 15.52 -26.33
C GLN A 155 -23.56 14.70 -25.25
N LEU A 156 -24.14 13.60 -24.77
CA LEU A 156 -23.44 12.72 -23.83
C LEU A 156 -22.24 12.04 -24.49
N ARG A 157 -22.35 11.61 -25.75
CA ARG A 157 -21.24 11.00 -26.50
C ARG A 157 -20.10 11.98 -26.76
N GLU A 158 -20.42 13.21 -27.11
CA GLU A 158 -19.45 14.31 -27.26
C GLU A 158 -18.76 14.55 -25.91
N PHE A 159 -19.51 14.68 -24.82
CA PHE A 159 -18.96 14.80 -23.47
C PHE A 159 -18.00 13.66 -23.12
N ILE A 160 -18.39 12.41 -23.38
CA ILE A 160 -17.54 11.23 -23.16
C ILE A 160 -16.27 11.30 -24.00
N SER A 161 -16.37 11.73 -25.26
CA SER A 161 -15.23 11.89 -26.16
C SER A 161 -14.22 12.90 -25.60
N GLY A 162 -14.69 14.07 -25.17
CA GLY A 162 -13.84 15.10 -24.56
C GLY A 162 -13.21 14.65 -23.24
N PHE A 163 -13.99 13.97 -22.38
CA PHE A 163 -13.50 13.46 -21.11
C PHE A 163 -12.37 12.43 -21.30
N ASN A 164 -12.53 11.49 -22.23
CA ASN A 164 -11.53 10.47 -22.54
C ASN A 164 -10.31 11.06 -23.26
N GLY A 165 -10.52 12.04 -24.13
CA GLY A 165 -9.45 12.65 -24.92
C GLY A 165 -8.58 13.61 -24.14
N ARG A 166 -9.08 14.18 -23.03
CA ARG A 166 -8.40 15.25 -22.31
C ARG A 166 -7.17 14.80 -21.51
N GLN A 167 -7.26 13.66 -20.83
CA GLN A 167 -6.21 13.12 -19.98
C GLN A 167 -5.91 11.67 -20.36
N GLY A 168 -4.64 11.31 -20.55
CA GLY A 168 -4.26 10.00 -21.12
C GLY A 168 -4.67 8.77 -20.29
N LEU A 169 -4.99 8.94 -19.00
CA LEU A 169 -5.39 7.87 -18.08
C LEU A 169 -6.85 8.01 -17.62
N PHE A 170 -7.65 8.77 -18.35
CA PHE A 170 -9.07 8.96 -18.07
C PHE A 170 -9.90 8.10 -19.02
N SER A 171 -10.88 7.41 -18.47
CA SER A 171 -11.72 6.51 -19.24
C SER A 171 -13.13 6.49 -18.72
N PHE A 172 -14.06 6.86 -19.58
CA PHE A 172 -15.48 6.66 -19.42
C PHE A 172 -15.86 5.35 -20.10
N ILE A 173 -16.28 4.38 -19.30
CA ILE A 173 -16.44 2.99 -19.65
C ILE A 173 -17.92 2.67 -19.71
N ASP A 174 -18.42 2.38 -20.91
CA ASP A 174 -19.75 1.82 -21.08
C ASP A 174 -19.78 0.39 -20.54
N VAL A 175 -20.63 0.14 -19.54
CA VAL A 175 -20.84 -1.20 -18.97
C VAL A 175 -21.97 -1.97 -19.68
N GLY A 176 -22.65 -1.30 -20.62
CA GLY A 176 -23.78 -1.82 -21.37
C GLY A 176 -25.04 -2.00 -20.51
N GLN A 177 -26.05 -2.61 -21.10
CA GLN A 177 -27.35 -2.78 -20.44
C GLN A 177 -27.32 -3.93 -19.43
N GLY A 178 -27.84 -3.68 -18.23
CA GLY A 178 -28.04 -4.68 -17.18
C GLY A 178 -27.97 -4.05 -15.80
N LYS A 179 -28.78 -4.55 -14.86
CA LYS A 179 -28.67 -4.15 -13.46
C LYS A 179 -27.32 -4.64 -12.89
N GLU A 180 -26.73 -3.87 -11.99
CA GLU A 180 -25.51 -4.23 -11.24
C GLU A 180 -24.22 -4.39 -12.09
N ARG A 181 -24.22 -4.02 -13.38
CA ARG A 181 -23.02 -4.13 -14.22
C ARG A 181 -21.93 -3.13 -13.86
N ALA A 182 -22.31 -1.89 -13.55
CA ALA A 182 -21.41 -0.87 -13.04
C ALA A 182 -20.81 -1.32 -11.70
N ASP A 183 -21.66 -1.74 -10.76
CA ASP A 183 -21.25 -2.29 -9.45
C ASP A 183 -20.25 -3.44 -9.59
N HIS A 184 -20.52 -4.40 -10.48
CA HIS A 184 -19.63 -5.52 -10.73
C HIS A 184 -18.26 -5.06 -11.23
N LYS A 185 -18.22 -4.14 -12.22
CA LYS A 185 -16.95 -3.63 -12.75
C LYS A 185 -16.17 -2.82 -11.71
N ILE A 186 -16.85 -1.98 -10.93
CA ILE A 186 -16.22 -1.21 -9.86
C ILE A 186 -15.64 -2.15 -8.83
N ARG A 187 -16.39 -3.16 -8.37
CA ARG A 187 -15.92 -4.15 -7.38
C ARG A 187 -14.66 -4.90 -7.83
N GLU A 188 -14.63 -5.37 -9.08
CA GLU A 188 -13.43 -6.05 -9.60
C GLU A 188 -12.26 -5.08 -9.82
N SER A 189 -12.53 -3.83 -10.23
CA SER A 189 -11.50 -2.80 -10.35
C SER A 189 -10.89 -2.46 -8.99
N VAL A 190 -11.71 -2.33 -7.94
CA VAL A 190 -11.26 -2.15 -6.55
C VAL A 190 -10.31 -3.28 -6.14
N ARG A 191 -10.71 -4.54 -6.37
CA ARG A 191 -9.87 -5.71 -6.06
C ARG A 191 -8.54 -5.68 -6.79
N PHE A 192 -8.54 -5.30 -8.06
CA PHE A 192 -7.32 -5.18 -8.85
C PHE A 192 -6.39 -4.09 -8.32
N PHE A 193 -6.91 -2.88 -8.08
CA PHE A 193 -6.11 -1.73 -7.65
C PHE A 193 -5.56 -1.89 -6.23
N ILE A 194 -6.32 -2.46 -5.29
CA ILE A 194 -5.85 -2.71 -3.92
C ILE A 194 -4.70 -3.72 -3.89
N ASN A 195 -4.69 -4.69 -4.82
CA ASN A 195 -3.62 -5.69 -4.92
C ASN A 195 -2.38 -5.15 -5.66
N SER A 196 -2.42 -3.93 -6.20
CA SER A 196 -1.28 -3.31 -6.88
C SER A 196 -0.41 -2.54 -5.89
N GLY A 197 0.84 -2.96 -5.73
CA GLY A 197 1.83 -2.26 -4.89
C GLY A 197 2.22 -0.85 -5.40
N LEU A 198 1.70 -0.42 -6.55
CA LEU A 198 1.89 0.94 -7.09
C LEU A 198 0.68 1.84 -6.88
N CYS A 199 -0.47 1.28 -6.52
CA CYS A 199 -1.67 2.06 -6.24
C CYS A 199 -1.55 2.66 -4.84
N PHE A 200 -1.23 3.94 -4.76
CA PHE A 200 -0.99 4.61 -3.50
C PHE A 200 -2.30 5.02 -2.81
N HIS A 201 -3.29 5.46 -3.60
CA HIS A 201 -4.63 5.75 -3.12
C HIS A 201 -5.70 5.28 -4.09
N LEU A 202 -6.84 4.89 -3.52
CA LEU A 202 -8.05 4.54 -4.25
C LEU A 202 -9.19 5.44 -3.76
N ILE A 203 -9.79 6.20 -4.68
CA ILE A 203 -10.94 7.08 -4.44
C ILE A 203 -12.17 6.43 -5.10
N LEU A 204 -13.25 6.32 -4.33
CA LEU A 204 -14.51 5.72 -4.77
C LEU A 204 -15.63 6.75 -4.74
N GLY A 205 -16.24 6.99 -5.90
CA GLY A 205 -17.48 7.75 -6.03
C GLY A 205 -18.62 6.82 -6.44
N CYS A 206 -19.15 6.04 -5.50
CA CYS A 206 -20.26 5.11 -5.74
C CYS A 206 -21.39 5.30 -4.71
N CYS A 207 -22.64 5.11 -5.12
CA CYS A 207 -23.80 5.13 -4.21
C CYS A 207 -24.43 3.75 -4.18
N HIS A 208 -24.71 3.20 -3.01
CA HIS A 208 -25.55 2.02 -2.89
C HIS A 208 -26.85 2.40 -2.19
N ASP A 209 -27.98 2.07 -2.81
CA ASP A 209 -29.31 2.10 -2.19
C ASP A 209 -29.40 0.98 -1.14
N GLY A 210 -28.73 1.19 -0.01
CA GLY A 210 -28.89 0.37 1.18
C GLY A 210 -30.09 0.87 1.98
N GLN A 211 -31.14 0.07 2.04
CA GLN A 211 -32.22 0.18 3.01
C GLN A 211 -31.67 0.10 4.45
N ASN A 212 -31.11 1.20 4.97
CA ASN A 212 -30.97 1.42 6.40
C ASN A 212 -30.75 2.91 6.71
N ARG A 213 -31.81 3.72 6.62
CA ARG A 213 -31.85 5.11 7.09
C ARG A 213 -31.88 5.21 8.63
N ARG A 214 -31.09 4.40 9.33
CA ARG A 214 -30.91 4.45 10.79
C ARG A 214 -29.48 4.04 11.14
N ASN A 215 -28.52 4.77 10.61
CA ASN A 215 -27.33 5.23 11.31
C ASN A 215 -26.58 6.07 10.28
N GLY A 216 -26.35 7.33 10.64
CA GLY A 216 -25.68 8.27 9.76
C GLY A 216 -24.38 7.69 9.22
N CYS A 217 -24.02 8.09 8.00
CA CYS A 217 -22.64 8.14 7.57
C CYS A 217 -21.86 9.08 8.51
N SER A 218 -21.60 8.63 9.72
CA SER A 218 -20.70 9.20 10.71
C SER A 218 -19.60 8.18 10.96
N GLY A 219 -18.96 7.74 9.88
CA GLY A 219 -17.57 7.32 9.90
C GLY A 219 -16.80 8.39 9.15
N GLN A 220 -15.58 8.70 9.59
CA GLN A 220 -14.72 9.77 9.05
C GLN A 220 -14.35 9.66 7.54
N GLY A 221 -15.07 8.86 6.75
CA GLY A 221 -15.08 8.86 5.28
C GLY A 221 -16.31 9.54 4.65
N GLY A 222 -17.21 10.13 5.45
CA GLY A 222 -18.47 10.74 4.99
C GLY A 222 -18.38 12.11 4.30
N GLU A 223 -17.18 12.70 4.19
CA GLU A 223 -16.97 14.00 3.53
C GLU A 223 -16.45 13.87 2.08
N PHE A 224 -15.98 12.69 1.68
CA PHE A 224 -15.23 12.48 0.44
C PHE A 224 -16.07 12.28 -0.84
N VAL A 225 -17.38 12.23 -0.70
CA VAL A 225 -18.33 11.82 -1.75
C VAL A 225 -19.16 12.99 -2.31
N LYS A 226 -19.04 14.20 -1.74
CA LYS A 226 -19.96 15.31 -2.04
C LYS A 226 -19.61 16.16 -3.28
N PHE A 227 -18.56 15.84 -4.03
CA PHE A 227 -17.88 16.84 -4.86
C PHE A 227 -18.27 16.90 -6.35
N ILE A 228 -19.11 16.00 -6.88
CA ILE A 228 -19.43 16.04 -8.33
C ILE A 228 -20.94 16.11 -8.64
N GLY A 229 -21.84 15.92 -7.67
CA GLY A 229 -23.29 15.84 -7.93
C GLY A 229 -24.19 16.59 -6.95
N ALA A 230 -23.91 17.85 -6.62
CA ALA A 230 -24.92 18.70 -5.98
C ALA A 230 -24.71 20.18 -6.32
N SER A 231 -25.65 20.75 -7.08
CA SER A 231 -25.88 22.20 -7.09
C SER A 231 -26.46 22.57 -5.73
N GLU A 232 -25.78 23.46 -4.99
CA GLU A 232 -26.36 24.11 -3.83
C GLU A 232 -27.45 25.08 -4.32
N ALA A 233 -28.71 24.63 -4.31
CA ALA A 233 -29.83 25.54 -4.38
C ALA A 233 -29.86 26.36 -3.08
N GLY A 234 -29.52 27.64 -3.23
CA GLY A 234 -29.36 28.59 -2.13
C GLY A 234 -30.60 28.73 -1.26
N GLY A 235 -30.34 28.89 0.04
CA GLY A 235 -31.34 29.31 1.01
C GLY A 235 -31.73 30.77 0.82
N LYS A 236 -33.05 31.00 0.77
CA LYS A 236 -33.75 31.85 1.72
C LYS A 236 -35.10 31.22 2.02
#